data_AF-A0A2N6FIL0-F1
#
_entry.id   AF-A0A2N6FIL0-F1
#
_cell.length_a   1.000
_cell.length_b   1.000
_cell.length_c   1.000
_cell.angle_alpha   90.00
_cell.angle_beta   90.00
_cell.angle_gamma   90.00
#
_symmetry.space_group_name_H-M   'P 1'
#
loop_
_entity.id
_entity.type
_entity.pdbx_description
1 polymer ?
#
loop_
_entity_poly.entity_id
_entity_poly.type
_entity_poly.pdbx_seq_one_letter_code
_entity_poly.pdbx_strand_id
1 'polypeptide(L)'
;MRPQRKYLLISMLCLAVLSVLTSYAFSESTEDFQVRERPVRKETVLDLIFGSTPEMPTERGILVIDAFEDLDRNGIRGENEPELRDVITCNVDSIDYQVPAFIPGLVYNNRYEVRCSGTDYYPVIPDKKILIERRGHVIEIELPCHRNASVHQ
;
A
#
# COMPACT_ATOMS: atom_id res chain seq x y z
N MET A 1 -46.36 32.54 -49.38
CA MET A 1 -45.79 31.17 -49.58
C MET A 1 -44.27 31.24 -49.66
N ARG A 2 -43.54 30.94 -48.58
CA ARG A 2 -42.11 30.60 -48.62
C ARG A 2 -41.82 29.56 -47.50
N PRO A 3 -42.21 28.29 -47.69
CA PRO A 3 -42.00 27.23 -46.70
C PRO A 3 -40.51 26.84 -46.56
N GLN A 4 -39.66 27.24 -47.50
CA GLN A 4 -38.23 26.94 -47.59
C GLN A 4 -37.40 27.37 -46.38
N ARG A 5 -37.76 28.48 -45.70
CA ARG A 5 -36.96 29.02 -44.59
C ARG A 5 -37.13 28.24 -43.28
N LYS A 6 -38.27 27.55 -43.10
CA LYS A 6 -38.54 26.74 -41.90
C LYS A 6 -37.78 25.41 -41.95
N TYR A 7 -37.70 24.77 -43.12
CA TYR A 7 -36.94 23.52 -43.28
C TYR A 7 -35.42 23.72 -43.12
N LEU A 8 -34.89 24.87 -43.51
CA LEU A 8 -33.48 25.19 -43.36
C LEU A 8 -33.06 25.37 -41.90
N LEU A 9 -33.91 25.97 -41.07
CA LEU A 9 -33.68 26.10 -39.62
C LEU A 9 -33.81 24.75 -38.88
N ILE A 10 -34.75 23.89 -39.28
CA ILE A 10 -34.92 22.56 -38.68
C ILE A 10 -33.74 21.64 -39.05
N SER A 11 -33.26 21.71 -40.29
CA SER A 11 -32.07 20.96 -40.74
C SER A 11 -30.81 21.37 -39.97
N MET A 12 -30.62 22.66 -39.70
CA MET A 12 -29.47 23.14 -38.92
C MET A 12 -29.55 22.72 -37.45
N LEU A 13 -30.76 22.68 -36.87
CA LEU A 13 -30.97 22.22 -35.49
C LEU A 13 -30.70 20.71 -35.36
N CYS A 14 -31.12 19.88 -36.33
CA CYS A 14 -30.81 18.45 -36.34
C CYS A 14 -29.32 18.15 -36.47
N LEU A 15 -28.57 18.93 -37.27
CA LEU A 15 -27.12 18.77 -37.39
C LEU A 15 -26.39 19.12 -36.08
N ALA A 16 -26.83 20.16 -35.38
CA ALA A 16 -26.24 20.55 -34.10
C ALA A 16 -26.50 19.50 -33.00
N VAL A 17 -27.69 18.90 -32.95
CA VAL A 17 -28.00 17.83 -31.99
C VAL A 17 -27.22 16.55 -32.31
N LEU A 18 -26.97 16.23 -33.59
CA LEU A 18 -26.13 15.10 -33.96
C LEU A 18 -24.67 15.27 -33.50
N SER A 19 -24.12 16.49 -33.56
CA SER A 19 -22.75 16.75 -33.10
C SER A 19 -22.55 16.63 -31.59
N VAL A 20 -23.61 16.84 -30.79
CA VAL A 20 -23.53 16.72 -29.32
C VAL A 20 -23.61 15.25 -28.87
N LEU A 21 -24.29 14.39 -29.64
CA LEU A 21 -24.41 12.96 -29.32
C LEU A 21 -23.14 12.16 -29.63
N THR A 22 -22.29 12.62 -30.57
CA THR A 22 -21.03 11.93 -30.91
C THR A 22 -19.91 12.11 -29.88
N SER A 23 -20.05 13.02 -28.92
CA SER A 23 -19.04 13.22 -27.86
C SER A 23 -19.12 12.20 -26.71
N TYR A 24 -20.12 11.31 -26.72
CA TYR A 24 -20.25 10.20 -25.76
C TYR A 24 -19.79 8.85 -26.34
N ALA A 25 -18.85 8.88 -27.30
CA ALA A 25 -18.11 7.68 -27.67
C ALA A 25 -17.19 7.27 -26.50
N PHE A 26 -17.73 6.40 -25.65
CA PHE A 26 -17.04 5.26 -25.05
C PHE A 26 -15.55 5.49 -24.76
N SER A 27 -15.25 6.18 -23.67
CA SER A 27 -13.96 6.03 -23.01
C SER A 27 -14.01 4.70 -22.27
N GLU A 28 -13.75 3.61 -22.98
CA GLU A 28 -13.31 2.36 -22.38
C GLU A 28 -12.06 2.70 -21.58
N SER A 29 -12.20 2.75 -20.26
CA SER A 29 -11.05 2.83 -19.36
C SER A 29 -10.24 1.56 -19.60
N THR A 30 -9.29 1.64 -20.53
CA THR A 30 -8.18 0.71 -20.58
C THR A 30 -7.56 0.85 -19.21
N GLU A 31 -7.78 -0.15 -18.33
CA GLU A 31 -6.98 -0.27 -17.14
C GLU A 31 -5.54 -0.36 -17.64
N ASP A 32 -4.85 0.77 -17.54
CA ASP A 32 -3.45 0.90 -17.82
C ASP A 32 -2.76 -0.02 -16.82
N PHE A 33 -2.45 -1.24 -17.27
CA PHE A 33 -1.70 -2.21 -16.51
C PHE A 33 -0.31 -1.60 -16.31
N GLN A 34 -0.17 -0.78 -15.26
CA GLN A 34 1.08 -0.17 -14.88
C GLN A 34 2.02 -1.26 -14.37
N VAL A 35 2.64 -1.97 -15.32
CA VAL A 35 3.85 -2.74 -15.06
C VAL A 35 4.88 -1.71 -14.65
N ARG A 36 5.08 -1.57 -13.35
CA ARG A 36 6.32 -0.98 -12.84
C ARG A 36 7.44 -1.88 -13.34
N GLU A 37 8.05 -1.50 -14.47
CA GLU A 37 9.28 -2.12 -14.93
C GLU A 37 10.31 -1.97 -13.81
N ARG A 38 10.51 -3.05 -13.06
CA ARG A 38 11.66 -3.18 -12.17
C ARG A 38 12.90 -2.93 -13.04
N PRO A 39 13.92 -2.21 -12.55
CA PRO A 39 15.12 -1.93 -13.34
C PRO A 39 15.61 -3.23 -13.97
N VAL A 40 15.60 -3.28 -15.30
CA VAL A 40 15.93 -4.48 -16.08
C VAL A 40 17.32 -4.91 -15.64
N ARG A 41 17.37 -5.99 -14.86
CA ARG A 41 18.63 -6.65 -14.51
C ARG A 41 19.29 -6.96 -15.84
N LYS A 42 20.56 -6.59 -16.04
CA LYS A 42 21.31 -6.99 -17.24
C LYS A 42 21.40 -8.50 -17.23
N GLU A 43 20.44 -9.16 -17.88
CA GLU A 43 20.41 -10.61 -18.06
C GLU A 43 21.53 -11.00 -19.00
N THR A 44 22.32 -11.96 -18.58
CA THR A 44 23.34 -12.58 -19.44
C THR A 44 22.67 -13.60 -20.35
N VAL A 45 23.34 -13.97 -21.46
CA VAL A 45 22.85 -15.04 -22.35
C VAL A 45 22.64 -16.36 -21.59
N LEU A 46 23.38 -16.58 -20.50
CA LEU A 46 23.21 -17.74 -19.64
C LEU A 46 21.89 -17.66 -18.84
N ASP A 47 21.50 -16.47 -18.36
CA ASP A 47 20.23 -16.26 -17.65
C ASP A 47 19.02 -16.52 -18.57
N LEU A 48 19.13 -16.20 -19.87
CA LEU A 48 18.08 -16.46 -20.86
C LEU A 48 17.88 -17.96 -21.16
N ILE A 49 18.95 -18.75 -21.07
CA ILE A 49 18.92 -20.19 -21.39
C ILE A 49 18.58 -21.04 -20.16
N PHE A 50 19.10 -20.68 -18.98
CA PHE A 50 18.98 -21.47 -17.77
C PHE A 50 18.01 -20.88 -16.72
N GLY A 51 17.52 -19.66 -16.94
CA GLY A 51 16.80 -18.87 -15.95
C GLY A 51 17.76 -18.18 -14.97
N SER A 52 17.30 -17.07 -14.37
CA SER A 52 18.08 -16.36 -13.36
C SER A 52 18.19 -17.16 -12.05
N THR A 53 19.36 -17.18 -11.43
CA THR A 53 19.54 -17.75 -10.09
C THR A 53 18.56 -17.09 -9.11
N PRO A 54 17.72 -17.87 -8.40
CA PRO A 54 16.83 -17.31 -7.39
C PRO A 54 17.63 -16.65 -6.27
N GLU A 55 17.09 -15.57 -5.71
CA GLU A 55 17.68 -14.93 -4.52
C GLU A 55 17.77 -15.95 -3.39
N MET A 56 18.92 -15.99 -2.71
CA MET A 56 19.08 -16.87 -1.56
C MET A 56 18.21 -16.35 -0.40
N PRO A 57 17.61 -17.24 0.42
CA PRO A 57 16.86 -16.82 1.60
C PRO A 57 17.66 -15.91 2.54
N THR A 58 18.98 -16.10 2.57
CA THR A 58 19.91 -15.28 3.36
C THR A 58 20.03 -13.84 2.86
N GLU A 59 19.62 -13.54 1.63
CA GLU A 59 19.60 -12.17 1.09
C GLU A 59 18.34 -11.39 1.50
N ARG A 60 17.40 -12.03 2.21
CA ARG A 60 16.16 -11.39 2.65
C ARG A 60 16.22 -11.00 4.13
N GLY A 61 15.62 -9.87 4.45
CA GLY A 61 15.40 -9.41 5.81
C GLY A 61 14.10 -9.96 6.40
N ILE A 62 13.96 -9.77 7.70
CA ILE A 62 12.80 -10.15 8.50
C ILE A 62 12.39 -8.92 9.32
N LEU A 63 11.10 -8.64 9.37
CA LEU A 63 10.51 -7.66 10.27
C LEU A 63 9.62 -8.39 11.28
N VAL A 64 9.83 -8.08 12.55
CA VAL A 64 8.97 -8.52 13.66
C VAL A 64 8.34 -7.28 14.26
N ILE A 65 7.02 -7.29 14.41
CA ILE A 65 6.26 -6.20 15.01
C ILE A 65 5.47 -6.77 16.17
N ASP A 66 5.71 -6.24 17.36
CA ASP A 66 4.94 -6.50 18.57
C ASP A 66 4.34 -5.19 19.08
N ALA A 67 3.26 -5.26 19.85
CA ALA A 67 2.63 -4.10 20.46
C ALA A 67 2.37 -4.33 21.95
N PHE A 68 2.37 -3.25 22.74
CA PHE A 68 2.08 -3.29 24.17
C PHE A 68 1.28 -2.06 24.61
N GLU A 69 0.50 -2.19 25.68
CA GLU A 69 -0.16 -1.05 26.34
C GLU A 69 0.87 -0.33 27.19
N ASP A 70 1.31 0.84 26.74
CA ASP A 70 2.26 1.73 27.42
C ASP A 70 1.52 2.47 28.54
N LEU A 71 1.59 1.91 29.74
CA LEU A 71 0.83 2.32 30.92
C LEU A 71 1.47 3.52 31.60
N ASP A 72 2.80 3.58 31.64
CA ASP A 72 3.54 4.66 32.29
C ASP A 72 4.01 5.76 31.30
N ARG A 73 3.76 5.56 30.01
CA ARG A 73 4.01 6.49 28.89
C ARG A 73 5.50 6.73 28.63
N ASN A 74 6.34 5.74 28.92
CA ASN A 74 7.78 5.85 28.71
C ASN A 74 8.22 5.33 27.32
N GLY A 75 7.32 4.67 26.57
CA GLY A 75 7.56 4.12 25.24
C GLY A 75 8.44 2.86 25.20
N ILE A 76 8.75 2.25 26.34
CA ILE A 76 9.60 1.09 26.54
C ILE A 76 8.81 0.05 27.33
N ARG A 77 8.74 -1.18 26.79
CA ARG A 77 7.95 -2.24 27.42
C ARG A 77 8.43 -2.55 28.84
N GLY A 78 7.58 -2.26 29.83
CA GLY A 78 7.78 -2.61 31.23
C GLY A 78 7.26 -4.00 31.60
N GLU A 79 7.61 -4.51 32.79
CA GLU A 79 7.16 -5.82 33.28
C GLU A 79 5.64 -5.92 33.48
N ASN A 80 4.99 -4.80 33.81
CA ASN A 80 3.55 -4.73 34.08
C ASN A 80 2.73 -4.33 32.83
N GLU A 81 3.38 -4.18 31.69
CA GLU A 81 2.73 -3.70 30.46
C GLU A 81 2.28 -4.87 29.60
N PRO A 82 0.95 -5.03 29.40
CA PRO A 82 0.42 -6.17 28.68
C PRO A 82 0.73 -6.07 27.20
N GLU A 83 1.02 -7.23 26.60
CA GLU A 83 1.11 -7.36 25.15
C GLU A 83 -0.27 -7.18 24.51
N LEU A 84 -0.32 -6.47 23.40
CA LEU A 84 -1.51 -6.27 22.60
C LEU A 84 -1.50 -7.24 21.41
N ARG A 85 -2.54 -8.06 21.33
CA ARG A 85 -2.70 -9.09 20.30
C ARG A 85 -3.97 -8.83 19.51
N ASP A 86 -3.86 -8.89 18.19
CA ASP A 86 -4.96 -8.80 17.21
C ASP A 86 -5.79 -7.49 17.28
N VAL A 87 -5.26 -6.45 17.95
CA VAL A 87 -5.92 -5.13 18.08
C VAL A 87 -5.23 -4.02 17.29
N ILE A 88 -4.01 -4.26 16.81
CA ILE A 88 -3.25 -3.36 15.94
C ILE A 88 -3.10 -4.00 14.56
N THR A 89 -3.34 -3.20 13.53
CA THR A 89 -3.07 -3.56 12.13
C THR A 89 -1.99 -2.65 11.57
N CYS A 90 -0.94 -3.23 11.00
CA CYS A 90 0.15 -2.50 10.35
C CYS A 90 0.16 -2.78 8.85
N ASN A 91 0.13 -1.72 8.04
CA ASN A 91 0.37 -1.78 6.61
C ASN A 91 1.87 -1.73 6.33
N VAL A 92 2.38 -2.73 5.61
CA VAL A 92 3.77 -2.80 5.15
C VAL A 92 3.75 -3.09 3.66
N ASP A 93 4.20 -2.13 2.84
CA ASP A 93 4.20 -2.22 1.37
C ASP A 93 2.83 -2.62 0.77
N SER A 94 1.76 -1.99 1.24
CA SER A 94 0.37 -2.24 0.81
C SER A 94 -0.23 -3.57 1.28
N ILE A 95 0.42 -4.28 2.20
CA ILE A 95 -0.12 -5.49 2.82
C ILE A 95 -0.43 -5.21 4.29
N ASP A 96 -1.64 -5.53 4.72
CA ASP A 96 -2.08 -5.37 6.10
C ASP A 96 -1.75 -6.63 6.92
N TYR A 97 -1.06 -6.42 8.04
CA TYR A 97 -0.69 -7.46 9.01
C TYR A 97 -1.32 -7.18 10.36
N GLN A 98 -1.95 -8.19 10.95
CA GLN A 98 -2.37 -8.14 12.35
C GLN A 98 -1.15 -8.36 13.25
N VAL A 99 -1.04 -7.56 14.31
CA VAL A 99 0.08 -7.59 15.28
C VAL A 99 -0.30 -8.46 16.47
N PRO A 100 0.60 -9.35 16.97
CA PRO A 100 2.00 -9.51 16.59
C PRO A 100 2.20 -10.11 15.19
N ALA A 101 3.18 -9.60 14.45
CA ALA A 101 3.42 -9.95 13.05
C ALA A 101 4.89 -10.39 12.81
N PHE A 102 5.05 -11.48 12.06
CA PHE A 102 6.34 -11.95 11.54
C PHE A 102 6.33 -11.86 10.01
N ILE A 103 7.14 -10.96 9.46
CA ILE A 103 7.15 -10.59 8.03
C ILE A 103 8.52 -10.95 7.44
N PRO A 104 8.67 -12.16 6.88
CA PRO A 104 9.91 -12.56 6.22
C PRO A 104 9.95 -12.03 4.78
N GLY A 105 11.13 -12.14 4.16
CA GLY A 105 11.24 -11.97 2.71
C GLY A 105 11.45 -10.53 2.24
N LEU A 106 11.84 -9.63 3.14
CA LEU A 106 12.10 -8.25 2.79
C LEU A 106 13.36 -8.13 1.93
N VAL A 107 13.25 -7.51 0.77
CA VAL A 107 14.35 -7.27 -0.17
C VAL A 107 15.50 -6.49 0.50
N TYR A 108 16.72 -6.99 0.33
CA TYR A 108 17.95 -6.32 0.77
C TYR A 108 18.15 -4.96 0.09
N ASN A 109 18.69 -4.00 0.84
CA ASN A 109 18.93 -2.64 0.40
C ASN A 109 17.66 -1.92 -0.10
N ASN A 110 16.50 -2.30 0.45
CA ASN A 110 15.21 -1.67 0.17
C ASN A 110 14.65 -0.98 1.43
N ARG A 111 13.84 0.06 1.21
CA ARG A 111 13.15 0.80 2.27
C ARG A 111 11.70 0.38 2.33
N TYR A 112 11.19 0.21 3.55
CA TYR A 112 9.79 -0.09 3.82
C TYR A 112 9.19 0.99 4.70
N GLU A 113 7.95 1.37 4.39
CA GLU A 113 7.12 2.21 5.23
C GLU A 113 6.14 1.32 5.98
N VAL A 114 6.16 1.40 7.31
CA VAL A 114 5.30 0.68 8.22
C VAL A 114 4.32 1.69 8.79
N ARG A 115 3.03 1.48 8.58
CA ARG A 115 1.96 2.34 9.13
C ARG A 115 1.01 1.52 9.97
N CYS A 116 0.96 1.77 11.27
CA CYS A 116 0.18 1.02 12.22
C CYS A 116 -1.02 1.84 12.72
N SER A 117 -2.14 1.16 12.92
CA SER A 117 -3.37 1.73 13.45
C SER A 117 -4.12 0.69 14.28
N GLY A 118 -5.00 1.15 15.17
CA GLY A 118 -5.85 0.29 15.97
C GLY A 118 -7.14 1.00 16.37
N THR A 119 -8.13 0.23 16.81
CA THR A 119 -9.47 0.74 17.17
C THR A 119 -9.52 1.17 18.64
N ASP A 120 -9.23 0.22 19.53
CA ASP A 120 -9.26 0.42 20.98
C ASP A 120 -7.92 0.91 21.53
N TYR A 121 -6.87 0.77 20.72
CA TYR A 121 -5.49 1.12 21.05
C TYR A 121 -4.87 1.91 19.91
N TYR A 122 -4.24 3.04 20.25
CA TYR A 122 -3.57 3.90 19.27
C TYR A 122 -2.04 3.83 19.46
N PRO A 123 -1.28 3.49 18.41
CA PRO A 123 0.18 3.53 18.42
C PRO A 123 0.73 4.95 18.63
N VAL A 124 1.66 5.14 19.58
CA VAL A 124 2.30 6.45 19.82
C VAL A 124 3.12 6.89 18.60
N ILE A 125 3.73 5.93 17.91
CA ILE A 125 4.53 6.15 16.70
C ILE A 125 3.90 5.32 15.57
N PRO A 126 2.83 5.81 14.92
CA PRO A 126 2.08 5.04 13.93
C PRO A 126 2.89 4.82 12.65
N ASP A 127 3.81 5.72 12.29
CA ASP A 127 4.56 5.66 11.04
C ASP A 127 6.06 5.46 11.31
N LYS A 128 6.65 4.43 10.69
CA LYS A 128 8.08 4.13 10.77
C LYS A 128 8.66 3.73 9.42
N LYS A 129 9.81 4.28 9.07
CA LYS A 129 10.57 3.89 7.88
C LYS A 129 11.73 2.99 8.29
N ILE A 130 11.84 1.83 7.68
CA ILE A 130 12.92 0.86 7.94
C ILE A 130 13.75 0.61 6.67
N LEU A 131 15.02 0.25 6.83
CA LEU A 131 15.94 -0.09 5.76
C LEU A 131 16.58 -1.45 6.06
N ILE A 132 16.54 -2.37 5.09
CA ILE A 132 17.22 -3.67 5.21
C ILE A 132 18.68 -3.51 4.79
N GLU A 133 19.53 -3.14 5.75
CA GLU A 133 20.95 -2.82 5.50
C GLU A 133 21.87 -4.05 5.35
N ARG A 134 21.43 -5.23 5.79
CA ARG A 134 22.24 -6.45 5.79
C ARG A 134 21.40 -7.65 5.35
N ARG A 135 22.09 -8.63 4.77
CA ARG A 135 21.56 -9.96 4.43
C ARG A 135 21.11 -10.67 5.71
N GLY A 136 19.87 -11.16 5.76
CA GLY A 136 19.32 -11.83 6.95
C GLY A 136 19.04 -10.89 8.13
N HIS A 137 18.95 -9.58 7.90
CA HIS A 137 18.72 -8.61 8.97
C HIS A 137 17.34 -8.81 9.60
N VAL A 138 17.30 -9.00 10.91
CA VAL A 138 16.06 -9.02 11.70
C VAL A 138 15.87 -7.64 12.30
N ILE A 139 14.75 -7.00 12.00
CA ILE A 139 14.35 -5.72 12.58
C ILE A 139 13.14 -5.97 13.48
N GLU A 140 13.28 -5.62 14.75
CA GLU A 140 12.22 -5.74 15.74
C GLU A 140 11.64 -4.35 16.03
N ILE A 141 10.31 -4.25 16.02
CA ILE A 141 9.56 -3.06 16.39
C ILE A 141 8.68 -3.42 17.57
N GLU A 142 8.98 -2.84 18.73
CA GLU A 142 8.05 -2.81 19.86
C GLU A 142 7.23 -1.52 19.77
N LEU A 143 5.92 -1.66 19.62
CA LEU A 143 5.01 -0.56 19.37
C LEU A 143 4.27 -0.16 20.66
N PRO A 144 4.66 0.95 21.31
CA PRO A 144 3.92 1.48 22.45
C PRO A 144 2.56 2.00 21.99
N CYS A 145 1.51 1.58 22.68
CA CYS A 145 0.14 1.98 22.38
C CYS A 145 -0.56 2.53 23.63
N HIS A 146 -1.49 3.45 23.42
CA HIS A 146 -2.39 3.91 24.46
C HIS A 146 -3.82 3.49 24.19
N ARG A 147 -4.55 3.12 25.24
CA ARG A 147 -5.97 2.84 25.15
C ARG A 147 -6.74 4.10 24.75
N ASN A 148 -7.65 3.94 23.81
CA ASN A 148 -8.56 4.98 23.39
C ASN A 148 -9.59 5.24 24.50
N ALA A 149 -9.55 6.44 25.10
CA ALA A 149 -10.45 6.81 26.21
C ALA A 149 -11.92 7.01 25.79
N SER A 150 -12.26 6.86 24.49
CA SER A 150 -13.58 7.16 23.95
C SER A 150 -14.55 5.97 23.83
N VAL A 151 -14.22 4.78 24.33
CA VAL A 151 -15.03 3.55 24.19
C VAL A 151 -15.99 3.30 25.38
N HIS A 152 -16.10 4.25 26.33
CA HIS A 152 -17.07 4.19 27.42
C HIS A 152 -17.95 5.44 27.47
N GLN A 153 -18.83 5.59 26.47
CA GLN A 153 -19.96 6.53 26.55
C GLN A 153 -21.23 5.89 26.00
#